data_AF-A0A2E1J4H8-F1
#
_entry.id   AF-A0A2E1J4H8-F1
#
_cell.length_a   1.000
_cell.length_b   1.000
_cell.length_c   1.000
_cell.angle_alpha   90.00
_cell.angle_beta   90.00
_cell.angle_gamma   90.00
#
_symmetry.space_group_name_H-M   'P 1'
#
loop_
_entity.id
_entity.type
_entity.pdbx_description
1 polymer ?
#
loop_
_entity_poly.entity_id
_entity_poly.type
_entity_poly.pdbx_seq_one_letter_code
_entity_poly.pdbx_strand_id
1 'polypeptide(L)'
;MTQIIKPILKLIYAFVPAMVVLNLLGITLVTSFAMMEIISMGVDVPNNVWLATISHDLVNLSPLYSTIFGVGLIISLIVAALISKFLTLNRYLIDVTAGIISAIIALTLMNTLLGVTPIGASRTM
;
A
#
# COMPACT_ATOMS: atom_id res chain seq x y z
N MET A 1 0.79 -28.72 -20.40
CA MET A 1 1.51 -27.44 -20.13
C MET A 1 0.59 -26.22 -20.06
N THR A 2 -0.45 -26.10 -20.88
CA THR A 2 -1.36 -24.92 -20.93
C THR A 2 -2.30 -24.75 -19.73
N GLN A 3 -2.58 -25.81 -18.96
CA GLN A 3 -3.48 -25.77 -17.79
C GLN A 3 -2.89 -24.96 -16.60
N ILE A 4 -1.56 -24.90 -16.45
CA ILE A 4 -0.87 -24.22 -15.33
C ILE A 4 -0.54 -22.75 -15.69
N ILE A 5 -0.29 -22.46 -16.97
CA ILE A 5 0.14 -21.12 -17.43
C ILE A 5 -1.00 -20.10 -17.29
N LYS A 6 -2.24 -20.47 -17.62
CA LYS A 6 -3.41 -19.58 -17.53
C LYS A 6 -3.66 -19.01 -16.13
N PRO A 7 -3.72 -19.81 -15.04
CA PRO A 7 -3.94 -19.26 -13.70
C PRO A 7 -2.77 -18.40 -13.22
N ILE A 8 -1.53 -18.74 -13.57
CA ILE A 8 -0.36 -17.93 -13.22
C ILE A 8 -0.44 -16.55 -13.89
N LEU A 9 -0.73 -16.50 -15.20
CA LEU A 9 -0.89 -15.23 -15.91
C LEU A 9 -2.00 -14.38 -15.31
N LYS A 10 -3.16 -14.99 -14.98
CA LYS A 10 -4.25 -14.28 -14.32
C LYS A 10 -3.84 -13.68 -12.98
N LEU A 11 -3.04 -14.41 -12.19
CA LEU A 11 -2.52 -13.92 -10.92
C LEU A 11 -1.56 -12.75 -11.13
N ILE A 12 -0.65 -12.83 -12.12
CA ILE A 12 0.26 -11.72 -12.46
C ILE A 12 -0.52 -10.48 -12.90
N TYR A 13 -1.52 -10.64 -13.77
CA TYR A 13 -2.36 -9.53 -14.25
C TYR A 13 -3.22 -8.90 -13.14
N ALA A 14 -3.54 -9.63 -12.08
CA ALA A 14 -4.24 -9.07 -10.92
C ALA A 14 -3.27 -8.42 -9.93
N PHE A 15 -2.14 -9.08 -9.67
CA PHE A 15 -1.18 -8.69 -8.64
C PHE A 15 -0.39 -7.43 -9.02
N VAL A 16 0.16 -7.38 -10.24
CA VAL A 16 1.05 -6.28 -10.66
C VAL A 16 0.32 -4.94 -10.63
N PRO A 17 -0.88 -4.78 -11.23
CA PRO A 17 -1.60 -3.50 -11.15
C PRO A 17 -1.99 -3.13 -9.71
N ALA A 18 -2.42 -4.10 -8.90
CA ALA A 18 -2.75 -3.85 -7.49
C ALA A 18 -1.52 -3.34 -6.72
N MET A 19 -0.35 -3.96 -6.92
CA MET A 19 0.90 -3.55 -6.29
C MET A 19 1.35 -2.16 -6.74
N VAL A 20 1.21 -1.83 -8.03
CA VAL A 20 1.52 -0.48 -8.55
C VAL A 20 0.61 0.56 -7.91
N VAL A 21 -0.71 0.30 -7.87
CA VAL A 21 -1.68 1.22 -7.26
C VAL A 21 -1.40 1.42 -5.78
N LEU A 22 -1.14 0.33 -5.03
CA LEU A 22 -0.82 0.44 -3.60
C LEU A 22 0.48 1.22 -3.35
N ASN A 23 1.52 1.01 -4.15
CA ASN A 23 2.75 1.81 -4.04
C ASN A 23 2.49 3.30 -4.28
N LEU A 24 1.83 3.62 -5.41
CA LEU A 24 1.53 4.99 -5.78
C LEU A 24 0.73 5.70 -4.69
N LEU A 25 -0.36 5.08 -4.21
CA LEU A 25 -1.20 5.65 -3.17
C LEU A 25 -0.49 5.69 -1.81
N GLY A 26 0.14 4.58 -1.41
CA GLY A 26 0.79 4.46 -0.11
C GLY A 26 1.90 5.48 0.08
N ILE A 27 2.80 5.62 -0.89
CA ILE A 27 3.90 6.58 -0.82
C ILE A 27 3.34 8.01 -0.86
N THR A 28 2.46 8.32 -1.81
CA THR A 28 1.89 9.67 -1.94
C THR A 28 1.17 10.12 -0.67
N LEU A 29 0.36 9.24 -0.07
CA LEU A 29 -0.37 9.54 1.15
C LEU A 29 0.57 9.72 2.34
N VAL A 30 1.54 8.82 2.52
CA VAL A 30 2.52 8.91 3.62
C VAL A 30 3.35 10.20 3.51
N THR A 31 3.88 10.52 2.34
CA THR A 31 4.64 11.76 2.11
C THR A 31 3.76 12.99 2.35
N SER A 32 2.48 12.95 1.93
CA SER A 32 1.55 14.06 2.14
C SER A 32 1.21 14.27 3.62
N PHE A 33 1.03 13.20 4.39
CA PHE A 33 0.83 13.31 5.84
C PHE A 33 2.05 13.89 6.54
N ALA A 34 3.26 13.51 6.13
CA ALA A 34 4.50 14.09 6.64
C ALA A 34 4.61 15.59 6.31
N MET A 35 4.30 16.01 5.07
CA MET A 35 4.32 17.43 4.70
C MET A 35 3.30 18.25 5.48
N MET A 36 2.10 17.72 5.71
CA MET A 36 1.08 18.42 6.51
C MET A 36 1.51 18.62 7.96
N GLU A 37 2.28 17.70 8.54
CA GLU A 37 2.86 17.89 9.87
C GLU A 37 3.97 18.96 9.87
N ILE A 38 4.81 19.00 8.83
CA ILE A 38 5.81 20.07 8.69
C ILE A 38 5.14 21.45 8.60
N ILE A 39 4.06 21.54 7.84
CA ILE A 39 3.26 22.77 7.72
C ILE A 39 2.63 23.15 9.07
N SER A 40 2.13 22.19 9.85
CA SER A 40 1.54 22.47 11.17
C SER A 40 2.54 22.97 12.19
N MET A 41 3.85 22.70 12.00
CA MET A 41 4.95 23.27 12.78
C MET A 41 5.32 24.71 12.38
N GLY A 42 4.60 25.31 11.42
CA GLY A 42 4.82 26.68 10.97
C GLY A 42 5.88 26.84 9.87
N VAL A 43 6.31 25.73 9.28
CA VAL A 43 7.22 25.75 8.13
C VAL A 43 6.41 25.97 6.86
N ASP A 44 6.75 27.01 6.09
CA ASP A 44 6.16 27.21 4.77
C ASP A 44 6.76 26.18 3.79
N VAL A 45 5.89 25.37 3.17
CA VAL A 45 6.27 24.33 2.20
C VAL A 45 5.66 24.70 0.85
N PRO A 46 6.45 25.30 -0.05
CA PRO A 46 6.01 25.59 -1.41
C PRO A 46 5.55 24.34 -2.17
N ASN A 47 4.54 24.48 -3.02
CA ASN A 47 3.95 23.36 -3.79
C ASN A 47 4.99 22.62 -4.67
N ASN A 48 6.00 23.31 -5.17
CA ASN A 48 7.08 22.69 -5.95
C ASN A 48 7.95 21.76 -5.09
N VAL A 49 8.23 22.12 -3.84
CA VAL A 49 8.94 21.26 -2.87
C VAL A 49 8.09 20.04 -2.57
N TRP A 50 6.78 20.22 -2.34
CA TRP A 50 5.87 19.10 -2.08
C TRP A 50 5.87 18.08 -3.23
N LEU A 51 5.68 18.55 -4.47
CA LEU A 51 5.69 17.67 -5.66
C LEU A 51 7.07 17.02 -5.87
N ALA A 52 8.16 17.74 -5.61
CA ALA A 52 9.51 17.19 -5.69
C ALA A 52 9.73 16.08 -4.66
N THR A 53 9.27 16.26 -3.42
CA THR A 53 9.37 15.24 -2.36
C THR A 53 8.54 14.01 -2.69
N ILE A 54 7.29 14.16 -3.16
CA ILE A 54 6.48 13.01 -3.61
C ILE A 54 7.20 12.24 -4.73
N SER A 55 7.74 12.96 -5.71
CA SER A 55 8.43 12.34 -6.86
C SER A 55 9.70 11.61 -6.40
N HIS A 56 10.47 12.23 -5.50
CA HIS A 56 11.66 11.65 -4.91
C HIS A 56 11.33 10.37 -4.11
N ASP A 57 10.30 10.42 -3.28
CA ASP A 57 9.88 9.30 -2.45
C ASP A 57 9.29 8.16 -3.30
N LEU A 58 8.55 8.48 -4.37
CA LEU A 58 8.06 7.48 -5.31
C LEU A 58 9.22 6.67 -5.92
N VAL A 59 10.35 7.28 -6.22
CA VAL A 59 11.51 6.56 -6.76
C VAL A 59 12.22 5.77 -5.67
N ASN A 60 12.51 6.41 -4.53
CA ASN A 60 13.39 5.84 -3.52
C ASN A 60 12.70 4.87 -2.55
N LEU A 61 11.41 5.06 -2.28
CA LEU A 61 10.64 4.21 -1.37
C LEU A 61 9.90 3.07 -2.09
N SER A 62 9.75 3.15 -3.43
CA SER A 62 9.10 2.10 -4.22
C SER A 62 9.62 0.68 -3.93
N PRO A 63 10.94 0.40 -3.84
CA PRO A 63 11.42 -0.95 -3.55
C PRO A 63 10.97 -1.46 -2.18
N LEU A 64 10.99 -0.60 -1.16
CA LEU A 64 10.57 -0.92 0.19
C LEU A 64 9.07 -1.17 0.26
N TYR A 65 8.27 -0.24 -0.25
CA TYR A 65 6.81 -0.34 -0.24
C TYR A 65 6.31 -1.49 -1.13
N SER A 66 6.98 -1.79 -2.24
CA SER A 66 6.68 -2.96 -3.06
C SER A 66 6.91 -4.27 -2.32
N THR A 67 7.95 -4.34 -1.49
CA THR A 67 8.20 -5.52 -0.65
C THR A 67 7.10 -5.68 0.38
N ILE A 68 6.76 -4.61 1.11
CA ILE A 68 5.79 -4.68 2.19
C ILE A 68 4.37 -4.93 1.66
N PHE A 69 3.92 -4.14 0.68
CA PHE A 69 2.61 -4.35 0.07
C PHE A 69 2.55 -5.64 -0.75
N GLY A 70 3.64 -6.04 -1.40
CA GLY A 70 3.69 -7.28 -2.16
C GLY A 70 3.48 -8.50 -1.27
N VAL A 71 4.19 -8.59 -0.14
CA VAL A 71 4.00 -9.65 0.86
C VAL A 71 2.58 -9.62 1.43
N GLY A 72 2.09 -8.44 1.80
CA GLY A 72 0.71 -8.28 2.29
C GLY A 72 -0.34 -8.75 1.28
N LEU A 73 -0.21 -8.36 0.01
CA LEU A 73 -1.11 -8.75 -1.08
C LEU A 73 -1.07 -10.26 -1.34
N ILE A 74 0.10 -10.90 -1.30
CA ILE A 74 0.19 -12.36 -1.45
C ILE A 74 -0.62 -13.04 -0.34
N ILE A 75 -0.41 -12.64 0.90
CA ILE A 75 -1.12 -13.21 2.06
C ILE A 75 -2.63 -12.96 1.93
N SER A 76 -3.04 -11.73 1.61
CA SER A 76 -4.45 -11.36 1.54
C SER A 76 -5.18 -12.07 0.40
N LEU A 77 -4.55 -12.26 -0.76
CA LEU A 77 -5.13 -13.01 -1.88
C LEU A 77 -5.28 -14.51 -1.56
N ILE A 78 -4.33 -15.11 -0.84
CA ILE A 78 -4.45 -16.50 -0.35
C ILE A 78 -5.65 -16.61 0.60
N VAL A 79 -5.75 -15.70 1.57
CA VAL A 79 -6.85 -15.67 2.54
C VAL A 79 -8.19 -15.43 1.83
N ALA A 80 -8.27 -14.48 0.90
CA ALA A 80 -9.44 -14.22 0.07
C ALA A 80 -9.86 -15.45 -0.73
N ALA A 81 -8.91 -16.24 -1.24
CA ALA A 81 -9.20 -17.48 -1.95
C ALA A 81 -9.77 -18.59 -1.06
N LEU A 82 -9.36 -18.66 0.21
CA LEU A 82 -9.91 -19.60 1.18
C LEU A 82 -11.31 -19.18 1.63
N ILE A 83 -11.47 -17.92 2.02
CA ILE A 83 -12.73 -17.30 2.48
C ILE A 83 -13.79 -17.33 1.36
N SER A 84 -13.34 -17.04 0.14
CA SER A 84 -13.76 -17.63 -1.13
C SER A 84 -14.85 -18.70 -1.10
N LYS A 85 -14.51 -19.79 -0.43
CA LYS A 85 -15.26 -21.05 -0.49
C LYS A 85 -16.45 -21.09 0.46
N PHE A 86 -16.48 -20.17 1.42
CA PHE A 86 -17.45 -20.16 2.52
C PHE A 86 -18.47 -19.03 2.39
N LEU A 87 -18.18 -17.98 1.60
CA LEU A 87 -19.11 -16.88 1.37
C LEU A 87 -19.75 -16.98 -0.01
N THR A 88 -21.03 -16.65 -0.07
CA THR A 88 -21.81 -16.49 -1.32
C THR A 88 -21.64 -15.10 -1.95
N LEU A 89 -20.73 -14.28 -1.42
CA LEU A 89 -20.45 -12.93 -1.92
C LEU A 89 -19.74 -12.95 -3.29
N ASN A 90 -19.86 -11.85 -4.02
CA ASN A 90 -19.13 -11.64 -5.26
C ASN A 90 -17.61 -11.70 -5.00
N ARG A 91 -16.92 -12.58 -5.72
CA ARG A 91 -15.47 -12.78 -5.62
C ARG A 91 -14.67 -11.49 -5.76
N TYR A 92 -15.11 -10.59 -6.65
CA TYR A 92 -14.47 -9.30 -6.86
C TYR A 92 -14.47 -8.44 -5.60
N LEU A 93 -15.59 -8.41 -4.84
CA LEU A 93 -15.68 -7.65 -3.61
C LEU A 93 -14.76 -8.22 -2.53
N ILE A 94 -14.66 -9.55 -2.45
CA ILE A 94 -13.78 -10.24 -1.49
C ILE A 94 -12.31 -9.89 -1.79
N ASP A 95 -11.89 -9.97 -3.05
CA ASP A 95 -10.50 -9.71 -3.44
C ASP A 95 -10.13 -8.21 -3.24
N VAL A 96 -11.03 -7.28 -3.59
CA VAL A 96 -10.80 -5.83 -3.40
C VAL A 96 -10.71 -5.47 -1.92
N THR A 97 -11.64 -5.97 -1.09
CA THR A 97 -11.63 -5.69 0.34
C THR A 97 -10.41 -6.30 1.03
N ALA A 98 -9.99 -7.51 0.63
CA ALA A 98 -8.75 -8.12 1.12
C ALA A 98 -7.51 -7.28 0.77
N GLY A 99 -7.45 -6.71 -0.44
CA GLY A 99 -6.39 -5.79 -0.84
C GLY A 99 -6.35 -4.51 0.00
N ILE A 100 -7.51 -3.89 0.25
CA ILE A 100 -7.62 -2.69 1.09
C ILE A 100 -7.20 -2.99 2.53
N ILE A 101 -7.71 -4.08 3.11
CA ILE A 101 -7.36 -4.52 4.47
C ILE A 101 -5.85 -4.76 4.58
N SER A 102 -5.27 -5.42 3.59
CA SER A 102 -3.82 -5.63 3.52
C SER A 102 -3.04 -4.33 3.55
N ALA A 103 -3.46 -3.32 2.77
CA ALA A 103 -2.79 -2.03 2.73
C ALA A 103 -2.87 -1.30 4.08
N ILE A 104 -4.05 -1.31 4.71
CA ILE A 104 -4.27 -0.72 6.04
C ILE A 104 -3.37 -1.40 7.08
N ILE A 105 -3.35 -2.75 7.10
CA ILE A 105 -2.51 -3.51 8.02
C ILE A 105 -1.03 -3.21 7.78
N ALA A 106 -0.58 -3.22 6.53
CA ALA A 106 0.80 -2.90 6.17
C ALA A 106 1.22 -1.52 6.68
N LEU A 107 0.43 -0.48 6.42
CA LEU A 107 0.70 0.88 6.88
C LEU A 107 0.68 0.99 8.41
N THR A 108 -0.25 0.30 9.07
CA THR A 108 -0.35 0.28 10.54
C THR A 108 0.84 -0.45 11.18
N LEU A 109 1.30 -1.54 10.56
CA LEU A 109 2.47 -2.29 11.01
C LEU A 109 3.76 -1.50 10.80
N MET A 110 3.91 -0.78 9.69
CA MET A 110 5.06 0.11 9.50
C MET A 110 5.15 1.13 10.64
N ASN A 111 4.01 1.74 11.01
CA ASN A 111 3.95 2.70 12.11
C ASN A 111 4.35 2.11 13.47
N THR A 112 3.95 0.87 13.74
CA THR A 112 4.14 0.24 15.05
C THR A 112 5.49 -0.47 15.19
N LEU A 113 6.03 -1.06 14.13
CA LEU A 113 7.24 -1.89 14.17
C LEU A 113 8.53 -1.13 13.88
N LEU A 114 8.47 -0.12 13.00
CA LEU A 114 9.68 0.52 12.48
C LEU A 114 9.95 1.89 13.11
N GLY A 115 9.02 2.44 13.88
CA GLY A 115 9.14 3.78 14.48
C GLY A 115 9.25 4.92 13.45
N VAL A 116 9.33 4.61 12.16
CA VAL A 116 9.07 5.54 11.06
C VAL A 116 7.57 5.71 11.01
N THR A 117 7.10 6.81 11.57
CA THR A 117 5.74 7.30 11.42
C THR A 117 5.42 7.49 9.94
N PRO A 118 4.52 6.68 9.34
CA PRO A 118 3.94 6.99 8.04
C PRO A 118 2.95 8.17 8.15
N ILE A 119 2.62 8.54 9.39
CA ILE A 119 1.70 9.60 9.80
C ILE A 119 2.37 10.23 11.01
N GLY A 120 2.66 11.52 10.93
CA GLY A 120 3.53 12.30 11.80
C GLY A 120 3.70 11.97 13.29
N ALA A 121 4.88 12.33 13.81
CA ALA A 121 5.37 12.13 15.18
C ALA A 121 4.55 12.83 16.28
N SER A 122 3.51 13.60 15.93
CA SER A 122 2.73 14.43 16.85
C SER A 122 1.59 13.74 17.61
N ARG A 123 1.37 12.43 17.48
CA ARG A 123 0.25 11.75 18.20
C ARG A 123 0.49 11.46 19.68
N THR A 124 1.63 11.86 20.25
CA THR A 124 1.96 11.63 21.68
C THR A 124 2.55 12.84 22.41
N MET A 125 2.29 14.07 21.94
CA MET A 125 2.52 15.27 22.77
C MET A 125 1.20 15.95 23.13
#